data_AF-A0A848YYB7-F1
#
_entry.id   AF-A0A848YYB7-F1
#
_cell.length_a   1.000
_cell.length_b   1.000
_cell.length_c   1.000
_cell.angle_alpha   90.00
_cell.angle_beta   90.00
_cell.angle_gamma   90.00
#
_symmetry.space_group_name_H-M   'P 1'
#
loop_
_entity.id
_entity.type
_entity.pdbx_description
1 polymer ?
#
loop_
_entity_poly.entity_id
_entity_poly.type
_entity_poly.pdbx_seq_one_letter_code
_entity_poly.pdbx_strand_id
1 'polypeptide(L)' 'MNIDEFWQTIDSVNSESDGDMDRKCELLKHRLNGLNEQALLDFINHFDSVDVGAYT' A
#
# COMPACT_ATOMS: atom_id res chain seq x y z
N MET A 1 -10.25 -4.92 -2.59
CA MET A 1 -8.86 -5.15 -3.04
C MET A 1 -8.41 -6.52 -2.57
N ASN A 2 -7.92 -7.36 -3.48
CA ASN A 2 -7.30 -8.63 -3.12
C ASN A 2 -5.81 -8.46 -2.78
N ILE A 3 -5.15 -9.52 -2.31
CA ILE A 3 -3.75 -9.45 -1.86
C ILE A 3 -2.76 -9.15 -3.00
N ASP A 4 -3.07 -9.55 -4.24
CA ASP A 4 -2.21 -9.30 -5.40
C ASP A 4 -2.26 -7.82 -5.79
N GLU A 5 -3.46 -7.22 -5.81
CA GLU A 5 -3.68 -5.79 -6.04
C GLU A 5 -3.01 -4.91 -4.96
N PHE A 6 -2.99 -5.41 -3.71
CA PHE A 6 -2.25 -4.78 -2.62
C PHE A 6 -0.75 -4.75 -2.91
N TRP A 7 -0.14 -5.89 -3.23
CA TRP A 7 1.29 -5.96 -3.51
C TRP A 7 1.67 -5.16 -4.76
N GLN A 8 0.85 -5.21 -5.82
CA GLN A 8 1.05 -4.37 -7.01
C GLN A 8 1.05 -2.88 -6.67
N THR A 9 0.20 -2.43 -5.74
CA THR A 9 0.17 -1.04 -5.28
C THR A 9 1.46 -0.68 -4.55
N ILE A 10 1.92 -1.53 -3.63
CA ILE A 10 3.17 -1.33 -2.87
C ILE A 10 4.39 -1.33 -3.80
N ASP A 11 4.47 -2.28 -4.74
CA ASP A 11 5.58 -2.41 -5.68
C ASP A 11 5.67 -1.23 -6.64
N SER A 12 4.54 -0.77 -7.18
CA SER A 12 4.48 0.43 -8.03
C SER A 12 4.99 1.65 -7.26
N VAL A 13 4.46 1.88 -6.05
CA VAL A 13 4.86 3.01 -5.21
C VAL A 13 6.34 2.92 -4.84
N ASN A 14 6.86 1.73 -4.54
CA ASN A 14 8.27 1.53 -4.18
C ASN A 14 9.21 1.73 -5.38
N SER A 15 8.81 1.31 -6.58
CA SER A 15 9.57 1.55 -7.80
C SER A 15 9.55 3.04 -8.20
N GLU A 16 8.43 3.72 -8.03
CA GLU A 16 8.27 5.14 -8.37
C GLU A 16 8.91 6.08 -7.34
N SER A 17 9.09 5.61 -6.10
CA SER A 17 9.70 6.41 -5.04
C SER A 17 11.23 6.48 -5.14
N ASP A 18 11.87 5.60 -5.90
CA ASP A 18 13.34 5.57 -6.10
C ASP A 18 14.12 5.57 -4.77
N GLY A 19 13.58 4.86 -3.76
CA GLY A 19 14.16 4.79 -2.41
C GLY A 19 13.92 6.02 -1.50
N ASP A 20 13.26 7.07 -1.99
CA ASP A 20 12.84 8.22 -1.17
C ASP A 20 11.56 7.87 -0.39
N MET A 21 11.67 7.83 0.94
CA MET A 21 10.56 7.46 1.82
C MET A 21 9.47 8.53 1.92
N ASP A 22 9.82 9.81 1.84
CA ASP A 22 8.83 10.89 1.87
C ASP A 22 8.00 10.84 0.58
N ARG A 23 8.68 10.65 -0.55
CA ARG A 23 8.03 10.43 -1.84
C ARG A 23 7.16 9.18 -1.86
N LYS A 24 7.63 8.09 -1.24
CA LYS A 24 6.86 6.84 -1.11
C LYS A 24 5.53 7.08 -0.39
N CYS A 25 5.56 7.85 0.72
CA CYS A 25 4.37 8.19 1.48
C CYS A 25 3.37 9.03 0.66
N GLU A 26 3.85 10.05 -0.05
CA GLU A 26 2.98 10.90 -0.86
C GLU A 26 2.36 10.15 -2.05
N LEU A 27 3.14 9.30 -2.73
CA LEU A 27 2.64 8.44 -3.80
C LEU A 27 1.58 7.45 -3.30
N LEU A 28 1.82 6.84 -2.13
CA LEU A 28 0.86 5.92 -1.53
C LEU A 28 -0.45 6.64 -1.18
N LYS A 29 -0.38 7.79 -0.51
CA LYS A 29 -1.56 8.61 -0.19
C LYS A 29 -2.35 8.98 -1.44
N HIS A 30 -1.66 9.42 -2.49
CA HIS A 30 -2.31 9.76 -3.76
C HIS A 30 -3.03 8.56 -4.38
N ARG A 31 -2.41 7.38 -4.35
CA ARG A 31 -3.02 6.13 -4.85
C ARG A 31 -4.27 5.74 -4.06
N LEU A 32 -4.17 5.80 -2.73
CA LEU A 32 -5.26 5.43 -1.82
C LEU A 32 -6.45 6.40 -1.91
N ASN A 33 -6.21 7.69 -2.12
CA ASN A 33 -7.28 8.69 -2.34
C ASN A 33 -8.14 8.40 -3.58
N GLY A 34 -7.64 7.63 -4.55
CA GLY A 34 -8.40 7.22 -5.73
C GLY A 34 -9.27 5.98 -5.52
N LEU A 35 -9.17 5.31 -4.36
CA LEU A 35 -9.91 4.10 -4.06
C LEU A 35 -11.28 4.41 -3.44
N ASN A 36 -12.21 3.48 -3.61
CA ASN A 36 -13.47 3.52 -2.86
C ASN A 36 -13.25 3.02 -1.41
N GLU A 37 -14.22 3.29 -0.54
CA GLU A 37 -14.15 2.98 0.88
C GLU A 37 -13.87 1.48 1.15
N GLN A 38 -14.54 0.58 0.43
CA GLN A 38 -14.32 -0.87 0.61
C GLN A 38 -12.88 -1.26 0.24
N ALA A 39 -12.35 -0.73 -0.86
CA ALA A 39 -10.98 -1.02 -1.27
C ALA A 39 -9.94 -0.43 -0.31
N LEU A 40 -10.23 0.72 0.32
CA LEU A 40 -9.40 1.29 1.37
C LEU A 40 -9.37 0.41 2.62
N LEU A 41 -10.53 -0.08 3.07
CA LEU A 41 -10.63 -1.00 4.21
C LEU A 41 -9.87 -2.30 3.94
N ASP A 42 -10.03 -2.86 2.74
CA ASP A 42 -9.31 -4.08 2.33
C ASP A 42 -7.78 -3.84 2.33
N PHE A 43 -7.32 -2.67 1.84
CA PHE A 43 -5.89 -2.31 1.87
C PHE A 43 -5.34 -2.27 3.30
N ILE A 44 -6.07 -1.64 4.23
CA ILE A 44 -5.67 -1.55 5.65
C ILE A 44 -5.57 -2.95 6.26
N ASN A 45 -6.57 -3.81 6.04
CA ASN A 45 -6.56 -5.17 6.57
C ASN A 45 -5.36 -5.99 6.06
N HIS A 46 -5.03 -5.88 4.77
CA HIS A 46 -3.85 -6.56 4.21
C HIS A 46 -2.55 -5.99 4.78
N PHE A 47 -2.45 -4.65 4.88
CA PHE A 47 -1.29 -3.99 5.44
C PHE A 47 -1.00 -4.43 6.89
N ASP A 48 -2.02 -4.41 7.74
CA ASP A 48 -1.90 -4.84 9.14
C ASP A 48 -1.52 -6.33 9.24
N SER A 49 -2.10 -7.18 8.39
CA SER A 49 -1.80 -8.61 8.37
C SER A 49 -0.34 -8.90 7.99
N VAL A 50 0.26 -8.13 7.08
CA VAL A 50 1.66 -8.33 6.68
C VAL A 50 2.64 -7.67 7.64
N ASP A 51 2.27 -6.55 8.28
CA ASP A 51 3.08 -5.90 9.32
C ASP A 51 3.24 -6.83 10.52
N VAL A 52 2.15 -7.46 10.98
CA VAL A 52 2.21 -8.46 12.06
C VAL A 52 3.11 -9.64 11.70
N GLY A 53 3.09 -10.10 10.45
CA GLY A 53 3.94 -11.20 9.98
C GLY A 53 5.41 -10.82 9.78
N ALA A 54 5.77 -9.53 9.72
CA ALA A 54 7.16 -9.09 9.58
C ALA A 54 7.96 -9.15 10.88
N TYR A 55 7.27 -9.22 12.04
CA TYR A 55 7.88 -9.25 13.38
C TYR A 55 7.77 -10.60 14.10
N THR A 56 7.29 -11.65 13.42
CA THR A 56 7.18 -13.04 13.94
C THR A 56 8.05 -13.98 13.14
#